data_AF-A0AAV4QPL7-F1
#
_entry.id   AF-A0AAV4QPL7-F1
#
_cell.length_a   1.000
_cell.length_b   1.000
_cell.length_c   1.000
_cell.angle_alpha   90.00
_cell.angle_beta   90.00
_cell.angle_gamma   90.00
#
_symmetry.space_group_name_H-M   'P 1'
#
loop_
_entity.id
_entity.type
_entity.pdbx_description
1 polymer ?
#
loop_
_entity_poly.entity_id
_entity_poly.type
_entity_poly.pdbx_seq_one_letter_code
_entity_poly.pdbx_strand_id
1 'polypeptide(L)'
;MKHYFWGSESESVILKYYIFFMAKYKKDIESARKLWRELIDHGHKEEANMWLDFVNFERLYGDATHYRKLLLQAITRVSDWQETFVDLLITFERQEGTFESFERSLEKCEAQMKIVNAKRFKAIEEAEARFEKRKSSTKRQTKVSKK
;
A
#
# COMPACT_ATOMS: atom_id res chain seq x y z
N MET A 1 27.76 -5.66 -1.00
CA MET A 1 26.62 -6.05 -1.84
C MET A 1 25.80 -4.78 -2.15
N LYS A 2 26.40 -3.85 -2.90
CA LYS A 2 25.82 -2.56 -3.29
C LYS A 2 25.97 -2.50 -4.80
N HIS A 3 24.87 -2.57 -5.56
CA HIS A 3 24.66 -1.97 -6.90
C HIS A 3 23.70 -2.67 -7.88
N TYR A 4 23.08 -3.82 -7.59
CA TYR A 4 22.32 -4.54 -8.64
C TYR A 4 21.01 -5.21 -8.19
N PHE A 5 20.09 -4.48 -7.55
CA PHE A 5 18.79 -5.08 -7.16
C PHE A 5 17.58 -4.14 -7.23
N TRP A 6 17.62 -3.13 -8.09
CA TRP A 6 16.60 -2.08 -8.07
C TRP A 6 16.11 -1.68 -9.48
N GLY A 7 15.69 -2.64 -10.31
CA GLY A 7 15.05 -2.28 -11.59
C GLY A 7 14.17 -3.34 -12.24
N SER A 8 14.31 -4.62 -11.91
CA SER A 8 13.51 -5.70 -12.51
C SER A 8 12.67 -6.45 -11.49
N GLU A 9 11.55 -7.03 -11.94
CA GLU A 9 10.70 -7.91 -11.11
C GLU A 9 11.52 -9.06 -10.50
N SER A 10 12.44 -9.64 -11.29
CA SER A 10 13.37 -10.68 -10.83
C SER A 10 14.29 -10.22 -9.69
N GLU A 11 14.71 -8.95 -9.70
CA GLU A 11 15.54 -8.39 -8.65
C GLU A 11 14.75 -8.20 -7.34
N SER A 12 13.51 -7.71 -7.42
CA SER A 12 12.61 -7.60 -6.26
C SER A 12 12.41 -8.96 -5.59
N VAL A 13 12.15 -10.02 -6.37
CA VAL A 13 11.97 -11.38 -5.86
C VAL A 13 13.21 -11.89 -5.12
N ILE A 14 14.41 -11.71 -5.70
CA ILE A 14 15.65 -12.16 -5.07
C ILE A 14 15.92 -11.37 -3.78
N LEU A 15 15.66 -10.06 -3.79
CA LEU A 15 15.83 -9.25 -2.59
C LEU A 15 14.87 -9.66 -1.48
N LYS A 16 13.58 -9.88 -1.78
CA LYS A 16 12.60 -10.41 -0.82
C LYS A 16 13.08 -11.72 -0.19
N TYR A 17 13.61 -12.63 -1.01
CA TYR A 17 14.19 -13.88 -0.53
C TYR A 17 15.40 -13.63 0.39
N TYR A 18 16.30 -12.71 0.02
CA TYR A 18 17.45 -12.37 0.84
C TYR A 18 17.03 -11.76 2.19
N ILE A 19 16.02 -10.90 2.21
CA ILE A 19 15.46 -10.32 3.43
C ILE A 19 14.88 -11.40 4.34
N PHE A 20 14.09 -12.33 3.77
CA PHE A 20 13.58 -13.48 4.49
C PHE A 20 14.71 -14.34 5.08
N PHE A 21 15.75 -14.61 4.27
CA PHE A 21 16.91 -15.38 4.71
C PHE A 21 17.61 -14.71 5.89
N MET A 22 17.80 -13.38 5.84
CA MET A 22 18.40 -12.61 6.92
C MET A 22 17.60 -12.70 8.22
N ALA A 23 16.29 -12.47 8.18
CA ALA A 23 15.49 -12.54 9.39
C ALA A 23 15.37 -13.96 9.94
N LYS A 24 15.17 -14.96 9.06
CA LYS A 24 14.97 -16.35 9.49
C LYS A 24 16.26 -16.97 10.04
N TYR A 25 17.37 -16.86 9.32
CA TYR A 25 18.60 -17.61 9.61
C TYR A 25 19.67 -16.78 10.29
N LYS A 26 19.81 -15.49 9.96
CA LYS A 26 20.80 -14.60 10.62
C LYS A 26 20.24 -13.89 11.85
N LYS A 27 18.92 -13.92 12.04
CA LYS A 27 18.21 -13.19 13.11
C LYS A 27 18.47 -11.67 13.09
N ASP A 28 18.87 -11.15 11.94
CA ASP A 28 19.17 -9.73 11.75
C ASP A 28 17.92 -9.01 11.20
N ILE A 29 16.98 -8.73 12.10
CA ILE A 29 15.69 -8.11 11.76
C ILE A 29 15.87 -6.64 11.39
N GLU A 30 16.80 -5.92 12.03
CA GLU A 30 17.00 -4.48 11.77
C GLU A 30 17.51 -4.21 10.37
N SER A 31 18.52 -4.97 9.92
CA SER A 31 19.02 -4.87 8.55
C SER A 31 17.95 -5.33 7.54
N ALA A 32 17.17 -6.35 7.88
CA ALA A 32 16.04 -6.79 7.06
C ALA A 32 14.96 -5.69 6.90
N ARG A 33 14.59 -4.98 7.98
CA ARG A 33 13.70 -3.82 7.93
C ARG A 33 14.27 -2.66 7.12
N LYS A 34 15.60 -2.47 7.13
CA LYS A 34 16.24 -1.45 6.29
C LYS A 34 16.10 -1.77 4.80
N LEU A 35 16.38 -3.02 4.42
CA LEU A 35 16.22 -3.47 3.03
C LEU A 35 14.76 -3.40 2.56
N TRP A 36 13.80 -3.76 3.41
CA TRP A 36 12.38 -3.57 3.11
C TRP A 36 12.02 -2.11 2.85
N ARG A 37 12.52 -1.19 3.68
CA ARG A 37 12.29 0.25 3.48
C ARG A 37 12.90 0.74 2.18
N GLU A 38 14.14 0.34 1.87
CA GLU A 38 14.78 0.67 0.60
C GLU A 38 13.96 0.13 -0.59
N LEU A 39 13.44 -1.09 -0.50
CA LEU A 39 12.59 -1.70 -1.53
C LEU A 39 11.28 -0.95 -1.74
N ILE A 40 10.57 -0.65 -0.66
CA ILE A 40 9.34 0.16 -0.74
C ILE A 40 9.64 1.55 -1.30
N ASP A 41 10.74 2.17 -0.88
CA ASP A 41 11.10 3.51 -1.33
C ASP A 41 11.50 3.56 -2.81
N HIS A 42 11.93 2.42 -3.38
CA HIS A 42 12.31 2.26 -4.77
C HIS A 42 11.12 1.95 -5.71
N GLY A 43 10.04 2.73 -5.60
CA GLY A 43 8.91 2.70 -6.54
C GLY A 43 7.70 1.87 -6.12
N HIS A 44 7.81 1.07 -5.06
CA HIS A 44 6.73 0.20 -4.58
C HIS A 44 5.87 0.82 -3.47
N LYS A 45 5.92 2.15 -3.31
CA LYS A 45 5.26 2.87 -2.21
C LYS A 45 3.74 2.76 -2.22
N GLU A 46 3.15 2.65 -3.40
CA GLU A 46 1.70 2.71 -3.57
C GLU A 46 1.06 1.33 -3.73
N GLU A 47 1.87 0.27 -3.88
CA GLU A 47 1.41 -1.07 -4.24
C GLU A 47 1.05 -1.91 -2.99
N ALA A 48 -0.22 -2.31 -2.85
CA ALA A 48 -0.66 -3.06 -1.67
C ALA A 48 0.08 -4.39 -1.48
N ASN A 49 0.35 -5.14 -2.55
CA ASN A 49 1.05 -6.43 -2.48
C ASN A 49 2.43 -6.32 -1.81
N MET A 50 3.20 -5.28 -2.13
CA MET A 50 4.53 -5.04 -1.58
C MET A 50 4.47 -4.70 -0.08
N TRP A 51 3.49 -3.89 0.31
CA TRP A 51 3.23 -3.59 1.72
C TRP A 51 2.73 -4.81 2.50
N LEU A 52 1.90 -5.67 1.90
CA LEU A 52 1.45 -6.91 2.51
C LEU A 52 2.63 -7.85 2.80
N ASP A 53 3.56 -8.01 1.86
CA ASP A 53 4.75 -8.83 2.09
C ASP A 53 5.60 -8.27 3.26
N PHE A 54 5.74 -6.95 3.35
CA PHE A 54 6.49 -6.31 4.43
C PHE A 54 5.78 -6.46 5.78
N VAL A 55 4.47 -6.25 5.82
CA VAL A 55 3.63 -6.43 7.01
C VAL A 55 3.68 -7.88 7.48
N ASN A 56 3.59 -8.86 6.57
CA ASN A 56 3.72 -10.28 6.89
C ASN A 56 5.11 -10.64 7.43
N PHE A 57 6.16 -10.08 6.84
CA PHE A 57 7.52 -10.21 7.38
C PHE A 57 7.59 -9.72 8.84
N GLU A 58 7.03 -8.54 9.10
CA GLU A 58 7.05 -7.90 10.42
C GLU A 58 6.22 -8.71 11.41
N ARG A 59 5.12 -9.32 10.97
CA ARG A 59 4.30 -10.23 11.78
C ARG A 59 5.03 -11.51 12.19
N LEU A 60 5.82 -12.08 11.28
CA LEU A 60 6.49 -13.36 11.49
C LEU A 60 7.78 -13.26 12.31
N TYR A 61 8.54 -12.17 12.11
CA TYR A 61 9.89 -12.03 12.66
C TYR A 61 10.08 -10.81 13.54
N GLY A 62 9.20 -9.82 13.42
CA GLY A 62 9.32 -8.54 14.09
C GLY A 62 8.62 -8.49 15.43
N ASP A 63 8.08 -7.31 15.75
CA ASP A 63 7.37 -7.06 17.01
C ASP A 63 6.08 -6.28 16.78
N ALA A 64 5.17 -6.39 17.75
CA ALA A 64 3.85 -5.77 17.73
C ALA A 64 3.89 -4.24 17.55
N THR A 65 4.92 -3.57 18.07
CA THR A 65 5.05 -2.11 17.99
C THR A 65 5.35 -1.67 16.56
N HIS A 66 6.33 -2.32 15.93
CA HIS A 66 6.68 -2.07 14.53
C HIS A 66 5.57 -2.51 13.58
N TYR A 67 4.94 -3.66 13.83
CA TYR A 67 3.81 -4.15 13.05
C TYR A 67 2.65 -3.14 13.00
N ARG A 68 2.21 -2.64 14.16
CA ARG A 68 1.17 -1.59 14.26
C ARG A 68 1.54 -0.34 13.47
N LYS A 69 2.77 0.15 13.67
CA LYS A 69 3.26 1.35 12.99
C LYS A 69 3.29 1.15 11.47
N LEU A 70 3.71 -0.03 11.03
CA LEU A 70 3.82 -0.37 9.62
C LEU A 70 2.43 -0.45 8.95
N LEU A 71 1.44 -1.05 9.62
CA LEU A 71 0.05 -1.04 9.15
C LEU A 71 -0.48 0.38 8.98
N LEU A 72 -0.31 1.25 9.99
CA LEU A 72 -0.73 2.65 9.90
C LEU A 72 -0.04 3.39 8.74
N GLN A 73 1.24 3.11 8.48
CA GLN A 73 1.95 3.66 7.32
C GLN A 73 1.36 3.15 6.00
N ALA A 74 1.08 1.85 5.90
CA ALA A 74 0.52 1.23 4.70
C ALA A 74 -0.83 1.88 4.30
N ILE A 75 -1.75 2.04 5.26
CA ILE A 75 -3.07 2.67 5.05
C ILE A 75 -2.93 4.08 4.42
N THR A 76 -1.87 4.80 4.77
CA THR A 76 -1.65 6.17 4.25
C THR A 76 -0.94 6.24 2.90
N ARG A 77 -0.17 5.21 2.53
CA ARG A 77 0.74 5.25 1.38
C ARG A 77 0.24 4.45 0.18
N VAL A 78 -0.45 3.34 0.43
CA VAL A 78 -1.03 2.48 -0.60
C VAL A 78 -2.14 3.24 -1.34
N SER A 79 -2.27 3.04 -2.65
CA SER A 79 -3.26 3.74 -3.49
C SER A 79 -4.45 2.86 -3.91
N ASP A 80 -4.26 1.54 -3.98
CA ASP A 80 -5.22 0.57 -4.48
C ASP A 80 -6.15 0.00 -3.38
N TRP A 81 -5.65 -0.85 -2.48
CA TRP A 81 -6.44 -1.68 -1.56
C TRP A 81 -6.16 -1.34 -0.08
N GLN A 82 -6.34 -0.07 0.29
CA GLN A 82 -6.07 0.43 1.64
C GLN A 82 -6.92 -0.27 2.73
N GLU A 83 -8.15 -0.67 2.40
CA GLU A 83 -9.09 -1.35 3.29
C GLU A 83 -8.49 -2.62 3.90
N THR A 84 -7.70 -3.35 3.12
CA THR A 84 -7.01 -4.56 3.58
C THR A 84 -6.17 -4.29 4.83
N PHE A 85 -5.46 -3.16 4.85
CA PHE A 85 -4.61 -2.79 5.98
C PHE A 85 -5.41 -2.26 7.17
N VAL A 86 -6.58 -1.66 6.92
CA VAL A 86 -7.53 -1.28 7.97
C VAL A 86 -8.06 -2.53 8.68
N ASP A 87 -8.51 -3.53 7.92
CA ASP A 87 -9.02 -4.79 8.47
C ASP A 87 -7.93 -5.54 9.26
N LEU A 88 -6.70 -5.57 8.74
CA LEU A 88 -5.55 -6.15 9.44
C LEU A 88 -5.24 -5.42 10.74
N LEU A 89 -5.30 -4.08 10.76
CA LEU A 89 -5.06 -3.29 11.96
C LEU A 89 -6.15 -3.50 13.02
N ILE A 90 -7.41 -3.49 12.61
CA ILE A 90 -8.55 -3.75 13.50
C ILE A 90 -8.43 -5.16 14.10
N THR A 91 -8.11 -6.15 13.28
CA THR A 91 -7.92 -7.55 13.73
C THR A 91 -6.78 -7.64 14.74
N PHE A 92 -5.65 -7.01 14.45
CA PHE A 92 -4.50 -6.99 15.34
C PHE A 92 -4.80 -6.31 16.68
N GLU A 93 -5.42 -5.13 16.67
CA GLU A 93 -5.74 -4.42 17.91
C GLU A 93 -6.79 -5.17 18.75
N ARG A 94 -7.71 -5.91 18.13
CA ARG A 94 -8.66 -6.78 18.86
C ARG A 94 -7.98 -7.96 19.55
N GLN A 95 -6.91 -8.49 18.96
CA GLN A 95 -6.22 -9.69 19.45
C GLN A 95 -5.13 -9.34 20.47
N GLU A 96 -4.41 -8.24 20.26
CA GLU A 96 -3.16 -7.92 20.98
C GLU A 96 -3.09 -6.45 21.45
N GLY A 97 -4.07 -5.62 21.09
CA GLY A 97 -4.13 -4.22 21.48
C GLY A 97 -4.71 -4.01 22.89
N THR A 98 -4.58 -2.78 23.36
CA THR A 98 -5.37 -2.29 24.50
C THR A 98 -6.64 -1.64 23.97
N PHE A 99 -7.64 -1.46 24.83
CA PHE A 99 -8.86 -0.75 24.45
C PHE A 99 -8.54 0.66 23.92
N GLU A 100 -7.63 1.38 24.58
CA GLU A 100 -7.20 2.70 24.16
C GLU A 100 -6.45 2.69 22.80
N SER A 101 -5.59 1.70 22.55
CA SER A 101 -4.92 1.59 21.24
C SER A 101 -5.91 1.23 20.14
N PHE A 102 -6.89 0.38 20.44
CA PHE A 102 -7.98 0.04 19.54
C PHE A 102 -8.79 1.27 19.14
N GLU A 103 -9.26 2.07 20.11
CA GLU A 103 -10.02 3.30 19.84
C GLU A 103 -9.22 4.30 18.99
N ARG A 104 -7.97 4.56 19.36
CA ARG A 104 -7.08 5.47 18.60
C ARG A 104 -6.82 4.97 17.18
N SER A 105 -6.66 3.66 17.00
CA SER A 105 -6.46 3.06 15.68
C SER A 105 -7.73 3.13 14.83
N LEU A 106 -8.91 2.94 15.43
CA LEU A 106 -10.20 3.07 14.76
C LEU A 106 -10.42 4.49 14.24
N GLU A 107 -10.21 5.51 15.09
CA GLU A 107 -10.37 6.92 14.72
C GLU A 107 -9.49 7.30 13.52
N LYS A 108 -8.22 6.85 13.54
CA LYS A 108 -7.29 7.08 12.42
C LYS A 108 -7.73 6.39 11.13
N CYS A 109 -8.21 5.15 11.22
CA CYS A 109 -8.70 4.41 10.06
C CYS A 109 -9.91 5.12 9.45
N GLU A 110 -10.88 5.53 10.27
CA GLU A 110 -12.06 6.23 9.80
C GLU A 110 -11.72 7.57 9.13
N ALA A 111 -10.84 8.36 9.75
CA ALA A 111 -10.38 9.62 9.18
C ALA A 111 -9.72 9.40 7.81
N GLN A 112 -8.85 8.40 7.70
CA GLN A 112 -8.14 8.11 6.46
C GLN A 112 -9.07 7.54 5.38
N MET A 113 -10.02 6.68 5.74
CA MET A 113 -11.00 6.14 4.79
C MET A 113 -11.95 7.21 4.25
N LYS A 114 -12.32 8.21 5.06
CA LYS A 114 -13.07 9.39 4.57
C LYS A 114 -12.30 10.13 3.48
N ILE A 115 -11.00 10.32 3.67
CA ILE A 115 -10.13 10.97 2.67
C ILE A 115 -10.02 10.13 1.39
N VAL A 116 -9.80 8.82 1.52
CA VAL A 116 -9.69 7.90 0.38
C VAL A 116 -10.99 7.85 -0.42
N ASN A 117 -12.13 7.72 0.25
CA ASN A 117 -13.43 7.67 -0.41
C ASN A 117 -13.76 8.99 -1.11
N ALA A 118 -13.46 10.13 -0.51
CA ALA A 118 -13.63 11.43 -1.16
C ALA A 118 -12.78 11.56 -2.43
N LYS A 119 -11.52 11.12 -2.39
CA LYS A 119 -10.62 11.11 -3.56
C LYS A 119 -11.16 10.20 -4.68
N ARG A 120 -11.59 8.99 -4.33
CA ARG A 120 -12.14 8.03 -5.30
C ARG A 120 -13.44 8.54 -5.92
N PHE A 121 -14.34 9.13 -5.13
CA PHE A 121 -15.57 9.73 -5.62
C PHE A 121 -15.29 10.86 -6.62
N LYS A 122 -14.39 11.79 -6.28
CA LYS A 122 -13.96 12.86 -7.18
C LYS A 122 -13.34 12.33 -8.48
N ALA A 123 -12.53 11.27 -8.40
CA ALA A 123 -11.92 10.66 -9.57
C ALA A 123 -12.96 10.03 -10.52
N ILE A 124 -14.03 9.44 -9.97
CA ILE A 124 -15.17 8.91 -10.74
C ILE A 124 -15.90 10.05 -11.45
N GLU A 125 -16.25 11.14 -10.74
CA GLU A 125 -16.92 12.30 -11.35
C GLU A 125 -16.09 12.92 -12.49
N GLU A 126 -14.78 13.08 -12.28
CA GLU A 126 -13.88 13.60 -13.31
C GLU A 126 -13.78 12.66 -14.53
N ALA A 127 -13.77 11.34 -14.31
CA ALA A 127 -13.74 10.35 -15.38
C ALA A 127 -15.03 10.37 -16.21
N GLU A 128 -16.19 10.47 -15.56
CA GLU A 128 -17.50 10.60 -16.21
C GLU A 128 -17.59 11.89 -17.03
N ALA A 129 -17.18 13.02 -16.47
CA ALA A 129 -17.16 14.29 -17.19
C ALA A 129 -16.23 14.25 -18.42
N ARG A 130 -15.07 13.59 -18.33
CA ARG A 130 -14.17 13.37 -19.46
C ARG A 130 -14.79 12.46 -20.52
N PHE A 131 -15.51 11.42 -20.11
CA PHE A 131 -16.19 10.49 -21.01
C PHE A 131 -17.30 11.20 -21.80
N GLU A 132 -18.13 12.02 -21.15
CA GLU A 132 -19.19 12.77 -21.82
C GLU A 132 -18.65 13.85 -22.78
N LYS A 133 -17.54 14.51 -22.43
CA LYS A 133 -16.83 15.41 -23.36
C LYS A 133 -16.30 14.66 -24.59
N ARG A 134 -15.72 13.46 -24.44
CA ARG A 134 -15.27 12.63 -25.57
C ARG A 134 -16.44 12.17 -26.45
N LYS A 135 -17.55 11.76 -25.85
CA LYS A 135 -18.75 11.31 -26.59
C LYS A 135 -19.37 12.43 -27.42
N SER A 136 -19.43 13.65 -26.88
CA SER A 136 -19.95 14.82 -27.59
C SER A 136 -19.03 15.31 -28.71
N SER A 137 -17.70 15.22 -28.57
CA SER A 137 -16.75 15.57 -29.63
C SER A 137 -16.76 14.56 -30.80
N THR A 138 -16.82 13.26 -30.52
CA THR A 138 -16.94 12.21 -31.55
C THR A 138 -18.24 12.33 -32.36
N LYS A 139 -19.36 12.68 -31.71
CA LYS A 139 -20.64 12.96 -32.40
C LYS A 139 -20.60 14.19 -33.31
N ARG A 140 -19.76 15.19 -32.99
CA ARG A 140 -19.56 16.38 -33.85
C ARG A 140 -18.70 16.05 -35.06
N GLN A 141 -17.60 15.30 -34.89
CA GLN A 141 -16.73 14.89 -36.00
C GLN A 141 -17.43 13.99 -37.03
N THR A 142 -18.23 13.01 -36.57
CA THR A 142 -18.98 12.11 -37.47
C THR A 142 -20.10 12.79 -38.27
N LYS A 143 -20.61 13.94 -37.81
CA LYS A 143 -21.55 14.77 -38.58
C LYS A 143 -20.86 15.64 -39.63
N VAL A 144 -19.64 16.07 -39.38
CA VAL A 144 -18.86 16.90 -40.31
C VAL A 144 -18.29 16.06 -41.45
N SER A 145 -17.91 14.80 -41.23
CA SER A 145 -17.38 13.91 -42.28
C SER A 145 -18.45 13.28 -43.20
N LYS A 146 -19.74 13.52 -42.93
CA LYS A 146 -20.88 13.03 -43.75
C LYS A 146 -21.47 14.10 -44.66
N LYS A 147 -20.88 15.29 -44.68
CA LYS A 147 -21.22 16.42 -45.56
C LYS A 147 -20.10 16.62 -46.56
#